data_AF-A0A3N0V893-F1
#
_entry.id   AF-A0A3N0V893-F1
#
_cell.length_a   1.000
_cell.length_b   1.000
_cell.length_c   1.000
_cell.angle_alpha   90.00
_cell.angle_beta   90.00
_cell.angle_gamma   90.00
#
_symmetry.space_group_name_H-M   'P 1'
#
loop_
_entity.id
_entity.type
_entity.pdbx_description
1 polymer ?
#
loop_
_entity_poly.entity_id
_entity_poly.type
_entity_poly.pdbx_seq_one_letter_code
_entity_poly.pdbx_strand_id
1 'polypeptide(L)'
;MQFNDPLIQSVYAAAAASGWQAARQRVLALLIEHLGASSGAWLTSGPSGLSGCYTESPDSGFSRSSLQALHFQEGQALSAEASGPPLRILRHAHAGSPLLSLLALRWPAQPVRPPPEQALLQQAVMHGAEAAALAMRLFVLRDEWLREMGRQNRGAAALVDARGTVHAASERFLELTGAAGAPRSFALPQAMLDQGGAFVRDGLHIRVEASDDLYLLHVRPPLALDILSPREQQIARGLGEGKTFKSIARNCGIAVSTVANHATRIYRKLGVYRREELVEAIRSSGLRQGS
;
A
#
# COMPACT_ATOMS: atom_id res chain seq x y z
N MET A 1 1.53 -29.32 -26.40
CA MET A 1 1.25 -27.96 -25.90
C MET A 1 1.96 -27.84 -24.55
N GLN A 2 3.23 -27.44 -24.56
CA GLN A 2 4.05 -27.41 -23.34
C GLN A 2 3.69 -26.17 -22.50
N PHE A 3 3.39 -26.42 -21.24
CA PHE A 3 3.03 -25.42 -20.24
C PHE A 3 4.13 -24.34 -20.13
N ASN A 4 3.69 -23.09 -20.01
CA ASN A 4 4.53 -21.89 -19.87
C ASN A 4 5.12 -21.77 -18.44
N ASP A 5 5.50 -22.90 -17.84
CA ASP A 5 5.98 -23.01 -16.44
C ASP A 5 7.12 -22.05 -16.09
N PRO A 6 8.14 -21.84 -16.96
CA PRO A 6 9.22 -20.92 -16.67
C PRO A 6 8.76 -19.46 -16.52
N LEU A 7 7.76 -19.03 -17.31
CA LEU A 7 7.20 -17.68 -17.19
C LEU A 7 6.45 -17.54 -15.88
N ILE A 8 5.59 -18.52 -15.54
CA ILE A 8 4.81 -18.51 -14.30
C ILE A 8 5.74 -18.44 -13.09
N GLN A 9 6.78 -19.28 -13.05
CA GLN A 9 7.79 -19.24 -12.00
C GLN A 9 8.48 -17.88 -11.91
N SER A 10 8.85 -17.29 -13.06
CA SER A 10 9.54 -16.00 -13.12
C SER A 10 8.68 -14.84 -12.62
N VAL A 11 7.38 -14.80 -12.97
CA VAL A 11 6.49 -13.71 -12.53
C VAL A 11 6.24 -13.75 -11.03
N TYR A 12 6.05 -14.93 -10.44
CA TYR A 12 5.87 -15.06 -8.99
C TYR A 12 7.18 -14.86 -8.22
N ALA A 13 8.32 -15.30 -8.76
CA ALA A 13 9.62 -15.01 -8.18
C ALA A 13 9.90 -13.49 -8.15
N ALA A 14 9.59 -12.77 -9.24
CA ALA A 14 9.70 -11.31 -9.29
C ALA A 14 8.79 -10.62 -8.27
N ALA A 15 7.57 -11.13 -8.08
CA ALA A 15 6.62 -10.62 -7.10
C ALA A 15 7.11 -10.77 -5.65
N ALA A 16 7.80 -11.85 -5.33
CA ALA A 16 8.31 -12.10 -3.97
C ALA A 16 9.63 -11.37 -3.66
N ALA A 17 10.45 -11.05 -4.67
CA ALA A 17 11.81 -10.57 -4.46
C ALA A 17 11.95 -9.05 -4.21
N SER A 18 10.93 -8.24 -4.49
CA SER A 18 11.05 -6.78 -4.51
C SER A 18 9.82 -6.06 -3.96
N GLY A 19 9.90 -4.73 -3.79
CA GLY A 19 8.73 -3.91 -3.47
C GLY A 19 7.66 -4.00 -4.56
N TRP A 20 6.39 -3.78 -4.20
CA TRP A 20 5.28 -4.07 -5.11
C TRP A 20 5.32 -3.28 -6.43
N GLN A 21 5.86 -2.05 -6.43
CA GLN A 21 6.05 -1.25 -7.66
C GLN A 21 7.09 -1.89 -8.59
N ALA A 22 8.26 -2.24 -8.04
CA ALA A 22 9.35 -2.87 -8.80
C ALA A 22 8.93 -4.25 -9.31
N ALA A 23 8.21 -5.03 -8.49
CA ALA A 23 7.63 -6.29 -8.89
C ALA A 23 6.73 -6.13 -10.10
N ARG A 24 5.83 -5.14 -10.08
CA ARG A 24 4.88 -4.87 -11.17
C ARG A 24 5.60 -4.49 -12.48
N GLN A 25 6.63 -3.62 -12.39
CA GLN A 25 7.47 -3.28 -13.54
C GLN A 25 8.19 -4.52 -14.10
N ARG A 26 8.75 -5.36 -13.22
CA ARG A 26 9.48 -6.57 -13.62
C ARG A 26 8.56 -7.61 -14.25
N VAL A 27 7.37 -7.81 -13.70
CA VAL A 27 6.34 -8.70 -14.27
C VAL A 27 5.94 -8.23 -15.66
N LEU A 28 5.69 -6.92 -15.85
CA LEU A 28 5.37 -6.39 -17.17
C LEU A 28 6.51 -6.66 -18.17
N ALA A 29 7.76 -6.43 -17.78
CA ALA A 29 8.92 -6.70 -18.62
C ALA A 29 9.02 -8.20 -19.00
N LEU A 30 8.81 -9.11 -18.04
CA LEU A 30 8.81 -10.55 -18.28
C LEU A 30 7.71 -10.98 -19.26
N LEU A 31 6.50 -10.41 -19.12
CA LEU A 31 5.39 -10.66 -20.03
C LEU A 31 5.72 -10.16 -21.45
N ILE A 32 6.26 -8.96 -21.58
CA ILE A 32 6.65 -8.39 -22.88
C ILE A 32 7.67 -9.30 -23.56
N GLU A 33 8.74 -9.67 -22.84
CA GLU A 33 9.81 -10.54 -23.34
C GLU A 33 9.30 -11.92 -23.77
N HIS A 34 8.59 -12.62 -22.88
CA HIS A 34 8.16 -14.00 -23.15
C HIS A 34 7.05 -14.10 -24.20
N LEU A 35 6.21 -13.07 -24.34
CA LEU A 35 5.13 -13.02 -25.34
C LEU A 35 5.60 -12.41 -26.67
N GLY A 36 6.85 -11.97 -26.76
CA GLY A 36 7.44 -11.37 -27.97
C GLY A 36 6.85 -10.00 -28.33
N ALA A 37 6.25 -9.30 -27.35
CA ALA A 37 5.75 -7.95 -27.55
C ALA A 37 6.92 -6.95 -27.61
N SER A 38 6.73 -5.83 -28.28
CA SER A 38 7.68 -4.71 -28.30
C SER A 38 7.46 -3.73 -27.16
N SER A 39 6.21 -3.57 -26.71
CA SER A 39 5.89 -2.68 -25.60
C SER A 39 4.58 -3.07 -24.91
N GLY A 40 4.33 -2.51 -23.74
CA GLY A 40 3.10 -2.76 -23.01
C GLY A 40 2.82 -1.75 -21.92
N ALA A 41 1.56 -1.68 -21.50
CA ALA A 41 1.09 -0.90 -20.37
C ALA A 41 0.04 -1.66 -19.58
N TRP A 42 -0.06 -1.33 -18.29
CA TRP A 42 -0.87 -2.06 -17.33
C TRP A 42 -1.51 -1.12 -16.31
N LEU A 43 -2.84 -1.05 -16.35
CA LEU A 43 -3.66 -0.41 -15.32
C LEU A 43 -4.29 -1.45 -14.39
N THR A 44 -4.17 -1.28 -13.07
CA THR A 44 -5.01 -1.99 -12.09
C THR A 44 -5.85 -0.96 -11.34
N SER A 45 -7.15 -1.14 -11.32
CA SER A 45 -8.10 -0.16 -10.78
C SER A 45 -9.28 -0.84 -10.09
N GLY A 46 -9.99 -0.08 -9.25
CA GLY A 46 -11.30 -0.51 -8.75
C GLY A 46 -12.38 -0.52 -9.84
N PRO A 47 -13.63 -0.87 -9.50
CA PRO A 47 -14.73 -1.00 -10.46
C PRO A 47 -15.01 0.27 -11.28
N SER A 48 -14.71 1.44 -10.74
CA SER A 48 -14.87 2.71 -11.45
C SER A 48 -13.88 2.90 -12.61
N GLY A 49 -12.73 2.23 -12.60
CA GLY A 49 -11.64 2.44 -13.57
C GLY A 49 -10.89 3.78 -13.43
N LEU A 50 -11.35 4.69 -12.56
CA LEU A 50 -10.89 6.08 -12.53
C LEU A 50 -9.61 6.30 -11.71
N SER A 51 -9.23 5.36 -10.85
CA SER A 51 -8.04 5.44 -10.00
C SER A 51 -7.39 4.08 -9.84
N GLY A 52 -6.08 4.05 -9.59
CA GLY A 52 -5.30 2.83 -9.38
C GLY A 52 -3.93 2.85 -10.06
N CYS A 53 -3.20 1.75 -9.99
CA CYS A 53 -1.81 1.65 -10.43
C CYS A 53 -1.66 1.56 -11.95
N TYR A 54 -0.88 2.44 -12.54
CA TYR A 54 -0.43 2.37 -13.93
C TYR A 54 1.05 1.99 -13.99
N THR A 55 1.42 1.21 -15.00
CA THR A 55 2.78 0.75 -15.21
C THR A 55 2.98 0.56 -16.70
N GLU A 56 4.10 1.02 -17.25
CA GLU A 56 4.38 0.88 -18.68
C GLU A 56 5.85 0.54 -18.95
N SER A 57 6.10 -0.05 -20.12
CA SER A 57 7.46 -0.15 -20.64
C SER A 57 7.95 1.22 -21.11
N PRO A 58 9.27 1.43 -21.20
CA PRO A 58 9.82 2.61 -21.90
C PRO A 58 9.23 2.73 -23.30
N ASP A 59 8.95 3.98 -23.72
CA ASP A 59 8.44 4.32 -25.05
C ASP A 59 7.20 3.50 -25.47
N SER A 60 6.33 3.18 -24.52
CA SER A 60 5.20 2.28 -24.76
C SER A 60 4.21 2.80 -25.81
N GLY A 61 4.09 4.12 -25.90
CA GLY A 61 3.07 4.82 -26.69
C GLY A 61 1.67 4.75 -26.07
N PHE A 62 1.54 4.19 -24.86
CA PHE A 62 0.31 4.19 -24.08
C PHE A 62 0.30 5.34 -23.08
N SER A 63 -0.88 5.67 -22.59
CA SER A 63 -1.05 6.58 -21.47
C SER A 63 -2.09 6.04 -20.50
N ARG A 64 -2.00 6.42 -19.23
CA ARG A 64 -3.03 6.10 -18.23
C ARG A 64 -4.43 6.47 -18.74
N SER A 65 -4.60 7.69 -19.23
CA SER A 65 -5.88 8.19 -19.74
C SER A 65 -6.41 7.35 -20.91
N SER A 66 -5.53 6.89 -21.80
CA SER A 66 -5.94 6.02 -22.91
C SER A 66 -6.50 4.68 -22.43
N LEU A 67 -5.90 4.06 -21.41
CA LEU A 67 -6.40 2.81 -20.84
C LEU A 67 -7.68 3.03 -20.00
N GLN A 68 -7.79 4.14 -19.28
CA GLN A 68 -8.98 4.48 -18.49
C GLN A 68 -10.20 4.79 -19.36
N ALA A 69 -10.00 5.34 -20.55
CA ALA A 69 -11.08 5.63 -21.50
C ALA A 69 -11.70 4.36 -22.12
N LEU A 70 -11.07 3.20 -21.95
CA LEU A 70 -11.60 1.94 -22.46
C LEU A 70 -12.76 1.47 -21.58
N HIS A 71 -13.95 1.44 -22.18
CA HIS A 71 -15.16 0.93 -21.54
C HIS A 71 -15.43 -0.49 -22.05
N PHE A 72 -15.80 -1.39 -21.15
CA PHE A 72 -15.98 -2.81 -21.48
C PHE A 72 -17.34 -3.30 -21.03
N GLN A 73 -18.02 -4.08 -21.89
CA GLN A 73 -19.23 -4.80 -21.48
C GLN A 73 -18.87 -6.01 -20.61
N GLU A 74 -19.72 -6.28 -19.62
CA GLU A 74 -19.53 -7.39 -18.70
C GLU A 74 -19.56 -8.74 -19.45
N GLY A 75 -18.52 -9.57 -19.27
CA GLY A 75 -18.40 -10.87 -19.95
C GLY A 75 -17.73 -10.85 -21.34
N GLN A 76 -17.37 -9.70 -21.91
CA GLN A 76 -16.57 -9.67 -23.14
C GLN A 76 -15.09 -9.94 -22.85
N ALA A 77 -14.53 -10.97 -23.48
CA ALA A 77 -13.10 -11.10 -23.66
C ALA A 77 -12.65 -10.04 -24.67
N LEU A 78 -11.64 -9.25 -24.30
CA LEU A 78 -11.16 -8.17 -25.16
C LEU A 78 -9.96 -8.66 -25.95
N SER A 79 -10.13 -8.63 -27.26
CA SER A 79 -9.04 -8.56 -28.22
C SER A 79 -9.44 -7.49 -29.23
N ALA A 80 -9.17 -6.22 -28.88
CA ALA A 80 -9.37 -5.13 -29.82
C ALA A 80 -8.15 -5.05 -30.75
N GLU A 81 -8.36 -5.25 -32.05
CA GLU A 81 -7.34 -4.98 -33.06
C GLU A 81 -7.43 -3.50 -33.46
N ALA A 82 -6.37 -2.73 -33.21
CA ALA A 82 -6.29 -1.35 -33.67
C ALA A 82 -5.64 -1.30 -35.07
N SER A 83 -5.96 -0.27 -35.86
CA SER A 83 -5.21 0.04 -37.08
C SER A 83 -3.76 0.37 -36.71
N GLY A 84 -2.80 -0.38 -37.24
CA GLY A 84 -1.37 -0.23 -36.93
C GLY A 84 -0.71 -1.54 -36.45
N PRO A 85 0.45 -1.45 -35.77
CA PRO A 85 1.14 -2.63 -35.24
C PRO A 85 0.22 -3.46 -34.33
N PRO A 86 0.28 -4.81 -34.37
CA PRO A 86 -0.68 -5.67 -33.67
C PRO A 86 -0.78 -5.30 -32.19
N LEU A 87 -2.00 -5.05 -31.74
CA LEU A 87 -2.32 -4.67 -30.36
C LEU A 87 -3.29 -5.70 -29.78
N ARG A 88 -3.06 -6.09 -28.52
CA ARG A 88 -4.00 -6.87 -27.71
C ARG A 88 -4.20 -6.19 -26.38
N ILE A 89 -5.46 -6.08 -25.94
CA ILE A 89 -5.82 -5.49 -24.66
C ILE A 89 -6.58 -6.55 -23.87
N LEU A 90 -5.97 -7.05 -22.79
CA LEU A 90 -6.50 -8.14 -21.99
C LEU A 90 -7.01 -7.62 -20.65
N ARG A 91 -8.14 -8.16 -20.21
CA ARG A 91 -8.82 -7.81 -18.95
C ARG A 91 -8.81 -9.00 -18.01
N HIS A 92 -8.46 -8.77 -16.75
CA HIS A 92 -8.47 -9.78 -15.68
C HIS A 92 -9.16 -9.22 -14.44
N ALA A 93 -10.17 -9.93 -13.93
CA ALA A 93 -10.80 -9.65 -12.65
C ALA A 93 -10.10 -10.47 -11.56
N HIS A 94 -9.67 -9.82 -10.49
CA HIS A 94 -8.90 -10.47 -9.43
C HIS A 94 -9.81 -11.30 -8.53
N ALA A 95 -9.37 -12.52 -8.18
CA ALA A 95 -10.16 -13.39 -7.33
C ALA A 95 -10.34 -12.80 -5.92
N GLY A 96 -11.58 -12.76 -5.42
CA GLY A 96 -11.88 -12.27 -4.06
C GLY A 96 -11.65 -10.76 -3.86
N SER A 97 -11.55 -9.99 -4.95
CA SER A 97 -11.25 -8.55 -4.91
C SER A 97 -12.07 -7.79 -5.96
N PRO A 98 -12.48 -6.54 -5.70
CA PRO A 98 -13.18 -5.71 -6.69
C PRO A 98 -12.23 -5.13 -7.76
N LEU A 99 -10.94 -5.49 -7.73
CA LEU A 99 -9.95 -4.97 -8.65
C LEU A 99 -10.06 -5.57 -10.05
N LEU A 100 -9.72 -4.74 -11.02
CA LEU A 100 -9.57 -5.08 -12.42
C LEU A 100 -8.16 -4.74 -12.91
N SER A 101 -7.50 -5.68 -13.59
CA SER A 101 -6.29 -5.42 -14.36
C SER A 101 -6.59 -5.35 -15.86
N LEU A 102 -6.06 -4.32 -16.51
CA LEU A 102 -6.05 -4.13 -17.96
C LEU A 102 -4.61 -4.10 -18.45
N LEU A 103 -4.22 -5.04 -19.30
CA LEU A 103 -2.91 -5.07 -19.94
C LEU A 103 -3.06 -4.82 -21.43
N ALA A 104 -2.39 -3.79 -21.93
CA ALA A 104 -2.21 -3.54 -23.36
C ALA A 104 -0.81 -4.00 -23.77
N LEU A 105 -0.73 -4.86 -24.78
CA LEU A 105 0.52 -5.39 -25.34
C LEU A 105 0.56 -5.11 -26.84
N ARG A 106 1.68 -4.54 -27.31
CA ARG A 106 1.91 -4.20 -28.71
C ARG A 106 3.04 -5.04 -29.27
N TRP A 107 2.85 -5.58 -30.47
CA TRP A 107 3.88 -6.26 -31.25
C TRP A 107 4.39 -5.35 -32.37
N PRO A 108 5.62 -5.58 -32.86
CA PRO A 108 6.11 -4.89 -34.04
C PRO A 108 5.23 -5.21 -35.26
N ALA A 109 5.20 -4.30 -36.24
CA ALA A 109 4.37 -4.45 -37.45
C ALA A 109 4.68 -5.73 -38.24
N GLN A 110 5.93 -6.19 -38.20
CA GLN A 110 6.39 -7.44 -38.79
C GLN A 110 7.08 -8.28 -37.69
N PRO A 111 6.32 -9.05 -36.90
CA PRO A 111 6.90 -9.78 -35.79
C PRO A 111 7.58 -11.06 -36.28
N VAL A 112 8.74 -11.38 -35.68
CA VAL A 112 9.49 -12.61 -35.97
C VAL A 112 8.67 -13.86 -35.67
N ARG A 113 7.78 -13.78 -34.67
CA ARG A 113 6.80 -14.80 -34.32
C ARG A 113 5.42 -14.14 -34.23
N PRO A 114 4.34 -14.78 -34.72
CA PRO A 114 3.02 -14.22 -34.57
C PRO A 114 2.65 -14.04 -33.09
N PRO A 115 1.79 -13.06 -32.75
CA PRO A 115 1.26 -12.93 -31.40
C PRO A 115 0.66 -14.26 -30.93
N PRO A 116 0.88 -14.67 -29.67
CA PRO A 116 0.36 -15.92 -29.15
C PRO A 116 -1.17 -16.00 -29.20
N GLU A 117 -1.70 -17.23 -29.18
CA GLU A 117 -3.14 -17.46 -29.10
C GLU A 117 -3.77 -16.79 -27.87
N GLN A 118 -5.03 -16.38 -28.01
CA GLN A 118 -5.75 -15.63 -26.97
C GLN A 118 -5.81 -16.36 -25.63
N ALA A 119 -5.95 -17.69 -25.63
CA ALA A 119 -5.98 -18.49 -24.40
C ALA A 119 -4.64 -18.41 -23.64
N LEU A 120 -3.51 -18.50 -24.34
CA LEU A 120 -2.18 -18.41 -23.75
C LEU A 120 -1.89 -16.99 -23.24
N LEU A 121 -2.30 -15.96 -23.98
CA LEU A 121 -2.21 -14.57 -23.54
C LEU A 121 -3.01 -14.33 -22.26
N GLN A 122 -4.27 -14.76 -22.23
CA GLN A 122 -5.15 -14.60 -21.07
C GLN A 122 -4.56 -15.28 -19.84
N GLN A 123 -4.00 -16.49 -20.00
CA GLN A 123 -3.34 -17.21 -18.91
C GLN A 123 -2.10 -16.47 -18.39
N ALA A 124 -1.21 -16.02 -19.28
CA ALA A 124 -0.01 -15.27 -18.89
C ALA A 124 -0.36 -13.97 -18.17
N VAL A 125 -1.34 -13.22 -18.68
CA VAL A 125 -1.84 -11.99 -18.07
C VAL A 125 -2.47 -12.24 -16.71
N MET A 126 -3.26 -13.31 -16.57
CA MET A 126 -3.86 -13.69 -15.29
C MET A 126 -2.77 -13.97 -14.24
N HIS A 127 -1.76 -14.79 -14.57
CA HIS A 127 -0.66 -15.05 -13.64
C HIS A 127 0.14 -13.79 -13.31
N GLY A 128 0.44 -12.94 -14.30
CA GLY A 128 1.10 -11.67 -14.05
C GLY A 128 0.29 -10.77 -13.13
N ALA A 129 -1.02 -10.66 -13.38
CA ALA A 129 -1.93 -9.85 -12.57
C ALA A 129 -2.02 -10.33 -11.12
N GLU A 130 -2.20 -11.64 -10.91
CA GLU A 130 -2.24 -12.24 -9.58
C GLU A 130 -0.89 -12.14 -8.86
N ALA A 131 0.23 -12.24 -9.59
CA ALA A 131 1.56 -12.04 -9.03
C ALA A 131 1.78 -10.60 -8.52
N ALA A 132 1.35 -9.57 -9.26
CA ALA A 132 1.45 -8.20 -8.74
C ALA A 132 0.49 -7.94 -7.56
N ALA A 133 -0.72 -8.51 -7.59
CA ALA A 133 -1.63 -8.45 -6.45
C ALA A 133 -1.05 -9.16 -5.22
N LEU A 134 -0.32 -10.26 -5.41
CA LEU A 134 0.43 -10.93 -4.35
C LEU A 134 1.55 -10.04 -3.81
N ALA A 135 2.32 -9.37 -4.67
CA ALA A 135 3.38 -8.45 -4.23
C ALA A 135 2.83 -7.31 -3.35
N MET A 136 1.67 -6.74 -3.72
CA MET A 136 0.97 -5.74 -2.89
C MET A 136 0.54 -6.31 -1.53
N ARG A 137 0.00 -7.53 -1.51
CA ARG A 137 -0.36 -8.23 -0.26
C ARG A 137 0.86 -8.47 0.62
N LEU A 138 1.95 -9.02 0.09
CA LEU A 138 3.19 -9.25 0.82
C LEU A 138 3.78 -7.94 1.37
N PHE A 139 3.70 -6.85 0.59
CA PHE A 139 4.14 -5.53 1.02
C PHE A 139 3.36 -5.03 2.25
N VAL A 140 2.04 -5.18 2.25
CA VAL A 140 1.17 -4.81 3.38
C VAL A 140 1.41 -5.72 4.59
N LEU A 141 1.55 -7.03 4.37
CA LEU A 141 1.78 -8.02 5.43
C LEU A 141 3.15 -7.88 6.11
N ARG A 142 4.13 -7.26 5.46
CA ARG A 142 5.44 -7.00 6.10
C ARG A 142 5.32 -6.20 7.40
N ASP A 143 4.30 -5.34 7.53
CA ASP A 143 4.05 -4.59 8.78
C ASP A 143 3.43 -5.48 9.88
N GLU A 144 2.80 -6.61 9.54
CA GLU A 144 2.32 -7.60 10.53
C GLU A 144 3.47 -8.35 11.20
N TRP A 145 4.53 -8.69 10.46
CA TRP A 145 5.72 -9.31 11.06
C TRP A 145 6.37 -8.42 12.14
N LEU A 146 6.32 -7.09 11.97
CA LEU A 146 6.78 -6.16 13.00
C LEU A 146 5.93 -6.25 14.29
N ARG A 147 4.64 -6.56 14.16
CA ARG A 147 3.75 -6.78 15.29
C ARG A 147 4.07 -8.08 16.03
N GLU A 148 4.34 -9.16 15.31
CA GLU A 148 4.80 -10.44 15.89
C GLU A 148 6.10 -10.27 16.68
N MET A 149 6.99 -9.39 16.22
CA MET A 149 8.19 -8.98 16.95
C MET A 149 7.93 -8.00 18.12
N GLY A 150 6.70 -7.93 18.62
CA GLY A 150 6.33 -7.18 19.83
C GLY A 150 5.99 -5.71 19.62
N ARG A 151 5.91 -5.22 18.37
CA ARG A 151 5.44 -3.84 18.10
C ARG A 151 3.93 -3.82 17.94
N GLN A 152 3.20 -3.90 19.06
CA GLN A 152 1.73 -4.05 19.09
C GLN A 152 0.94 -2.96 18.34
N ASN A 153 1.58 -1.82 18.03
CA ASN A 153 0.98 -0.68 17.33
C ASN A 153 1.17 -0.69 15.81
N ARG A 154 1.69 -1.80 15.27
CA ARG A 154 1.86 -2.04 13.84
C ARG A 154 1.01 -3.21 13.38
N GLY A 155 1.02 -3.47 12.07
CA GLY A 155 0.37 -4.65 11.49
C GLY A 155 -1.12 -4.47 11.23
N ALA A 156 -1.58 -3.24 11.04
CA ALA A 156 -2.86 -2.93 10.41
C ALA A 156 -2.58 -1.91 9.31
N ALA A 157 -2.40 -2.42 8.09
CA ALA A 157 -2.08 -1.59 6.94
C ALA A 157 -2.93 -1.92 5.72
N ALA A 158 -3.06 -0.96 4.81
CA ALA A 158 -3.72 -1.15 3.53
C ALA A 158 -3.12 -0.24 2.45
N LEU A 159 -3.15 -0.70 1.21
CA LEU A 159 -2.93 0.10 0.01
C LEU A 159 -4.29 0.50 -0.56
N VAL A 160 -4.52 1.79 -0.73
CA VAL A 160 -5.82 2.36 -1.14
C VAL A 160 -5.63 3.36 -2.26
N ASP A 161 -6.50 3.38 -3.26
CA ASP A 161 -6.47 4.39 -4.32
C ASP A 161 -7.14 5.72 -3.90
N ALA A 162 -7.04 6.76 -4.73
CA ALA A 162 -7.65 8.07 -4.44
C ALA A 162 -9.19 8.05 -4.35
N ARG A 163 -9.85 6.99 -4.85
CA ARG A 163 -11.29 6.77 -4.74
C ARG A 163 -11.68 5.98 -3.50
N GLY A 164 -10.70 5.52 -2.71
CA GLY A 164 -10.93 4.69 -1.54
C GLY A 164 -11.03 3.20 -1.84
N THR A 165 -10.74 2.73 -3.06
CA THR A 165 -10.70 1.30 -3.35
C THR A 165 -9.52 0.68 -2.64
N VAL A 166 -9.74 -0.40 -1.89
CA VAL A 166 -8.66 -1.14 -1.23
C VAL A 166 -8.00 -2.10 -2.22
N HIS A 167 -6.73 -1.88 -2.53
CA HIS A 167 -5.92 -2.74 -3.40
C HIS A 167 -5.34 -3.96 -2.67
N ALA A 168 -4.89 -3.75 -1.44
CA ALA A 168 -4.43 -4.80 -0.54
C ALA A 168 -4.64 -4.34 0.90
N ALA A 169 -4.97 -5.25 1.81
CA ALA A 169 -5.13 -4.95 3.22
C ALA A 169 -4.72 -6.14 4.08
N SER A 170 -4.20 -5.83 5.26
CA SER A 170 -3.94 -6.78 6.33
C SER A 170 -5.25 -7.16 7.03
N GLU A 171 -5.34 -8.35 7.64
CA GLU A 171 -6.59 -8.79 8.29
C GLU A 171 -6.99 -7.84 9.42
N ARG A 172 -6.02 -7.45 10.25
CA ARG A 172 -6.23 -6.49 11.34
C ARG A 172 -6.75 -5.14 10.85
N PHE A 173 -6.30 -4.67 9.67
CA PHE A 173 -6.84 -3.44 9.10
C PHE A 173 -8.34 -3.57 8.84
N LEU A 174 -8.76 -4.69 8.24
CA LEU A 174 -10.17 -4.96 7.94
C LEU A 174 -11.00 -5.10 9.23
N GLU A 175 -10.47 -5.77 10.24
CA GLU A 175 -11.09 -5.91 11.57
C GLU A 175 -11.30 -4.55 12.24
N LEU A 176 -10.26 -3.71 12.31
CA LEU A 176 -10.32 -2.43 13.01
C LEU A 176 -11.24 -1.44 12.30
N THR A 177 -11.18 -1.38 10.97
CA THR A 177 -11.93 -0.39 10.19
C THR A 177 -13.35 -0.82 9.84
N GLY A 178 -13.69 -2.10 10.05
CA GLY A 178 -14.94 -2.68 9.58
C GLY A 178 -15.04 -2.73 8.05
N ALA A 179 -13.95 -2.49 7.31
CA ALA A 179 -13.90 -2.46 5.85
C ALA A 179 -13.95 -3.87 5.20
N ALA A 180 -14.47 -4.87 5.92
CA ALA A 180 -14.57 -6.26 5.49
C ALA A 180 -15.67 -6.50 4.43
N GLY A 181 -16.62 -5.55 4.26
CA GLY A 181 -17.69 -5.64 3.27
C GLY A 181 -17.18 -5.60 1.82
N ALA A 182 -17.96 -6.17 0.90
CA ALA A 182 -17.72 -6.08 -0.54
C ALA A 182 -18.57 -4.94 -1.15
N PRO A 183 -17.99 -3.96 -1.85
CA PRO A 183 -16.57 -3.78 -2.13
C PRO A 183 -15.79 -3.23 -0.93
N ARG A 184 -14.56 -3.74 -0.74
CA ARG A 184 -13.65 -3.25 0.30
C ARG A 184 -13.24 -1.82 -0.03
N SER A 185 -13.68 -0.86 0.78
CA SER A 185 -13.41 0.55 0.55
C SER A 185 -13.07 1.30 1.83
N PHE A 186 -12.21 2.30 1.70
CA PHE A 186 -11.80 3.21 2.75
C PHE A 186 -11.59 4.61 2.16
N ALA A 187 -12.60 5.47 2.23
CA ALA A 187 -12.50 6.82 1.72
C ALA A 187 -11.48 7.66 2.52
N LEU A 188 -10.61 8.37 1.78
CA LEU A 188 -9.64 9.30 2.34
C LEU A 188 -10.16 10.74 2.25
N PRO A 189 -9.95 11.58 3.29
CA PRO A 189 -10.18 13.02 3.18
C PRO A 189 -9.29 13.64 2.10
N GLN A 190 -9.81 14.62 1.34
CA GLN A 190 -9.06 15.26 0.25
C GLN A 190 -7.70 15.82 0.70
N ALA A 191 -7.64 16.43 1.89
CA ALA A 191 -6.39 16.96 2.45
C ALA A 191 -5.29 15.87 2.60
N MET A 192 -5.67 14.62 2.86
CA MET A 192 -4.73 13.50 2.95
C MET A 192 -4.26 13.02 1.58
N LEU A 193 -5.08 13.18 0.54
CA LEU A 193 -4.68 12.87 -0.84
C LEU A 193 -3.60 13.82 -1.33
N ASP A 194 -3.70 15.09 -0.93
CA ASP A 194 -2.80 16.17 -1.39
C ASP A 194 -1.46 16.18 -0.61
N GLN A 195 -1.50 15.92 0.71
CA GLN A 195 -0.35 16.17 1.60
C GLN A 195 0.07 14.93 2.42
N GLY A 196 -0.70 13.85 2.38
CA GLY A 196 -0.57 12.74 3.32
C GLY A 196 -0.79 13.20 4.77
N GLY A 197 -0.21 12.47 5.72
CA GLY A 197 -0.17 12.86 7.13
C GLY A 197 -0.92 11.90 8.04
N ALA A 198 -1.57 12.42 9.07
CA ALA A 198 -2.32 11.61 10.01
C ALA A 198 -3.61 12.30 10.44
N PHE A 199 -4.64 11.49 10.67
CA PHE A 199 -5.93 11.95 11.16
C PHE A 199 -6.57 10.89 12.06
N VAL A 200 -7.66 11.26 12.72
CA VAL A 200 -8.44 10.36 13.57
C VAL A 200 -9.83 10.18 12.96
N ARG A 201 -10.29 8.93 12.88
CA ARG A 201 -11.65 8.58 12.44
C ARG A 201 -12.12 7.37 13.24
N ASP A 202 -13.34 7.43 13.74
CA ASP A 202 -13.97 6.34 14.52
C ASP A 202 -13.09 5.87 15.70
N GLY A 203 -12.37 6.81 16.32
CA GLY A 203 -11.42 6.56 17.41
C GLY A 203 -10.07 5.96 16.97
N LEU A 204 -9.89 5.63 15.70
CA LEU A 204 -8.66 5.08 15.15
C LEU A 204 -7.73 6.19 14.67
N HIS A 205 -6.45 6.06 15.00
CA HIS A 205 -5.40 6.89 14.43
C HIS A 205 -4.96 6.29 13.10
N ILE A 206 -5.08 7.08 12.04
CA ILE A 206 -4.76 6.68 10.67
C ILE A 206 -3.62 7.55 10.18
N ARG A 207 -2.56 6.91 9.70
CA ARG A 207 -1.43 7.56 9.03
C ARG A 207 -1.48 7.21 7.55
N VAL A 208 -1.36 8.22 6.71
CA VAL A 208 -1.44 8.13 5.25
C VAL A 208 -0.11 8.56 4.66
N GLU A 209 0.47 7.70 3.84
CA GLU A 209 1.69 7.97 3.07
C GLU A 209 1.39 7.79 1.58
N ALA A 210 1.77 8.76 0.76
CA ALA A 210 1.70 8.60 -0.69
C ALA A 210 2.68 7.50 -1.14
N SER A 211 2.21 6.64 -2.03
CA SER A 211 2.91 5.47 -2.55
C SER A 211 2.63 5.37 -4.05
N ASP A 212 3.12 6.36 -4.79
CA ASP A 212 2.87 6.57 -6.21
C ASP A 212 1.36 6.75 -6.49
N ASP A 213 0.74 5.86 -7.25
CA ASP A 213 -0.69 5.87 -7.56
C ASP A 213 -1.63 5.50 -6.41
N LEU A 214 -1.06 4.99 -5.31
CA LEU A 214 -1.79 4.53 -4.15
C LEU A 214 -1.36 5.28 -2.90
N TYR A 215 -2.10 5.05 -1.83
CA TYR A 215 -1.84 5.55 -0.49
C TYR A 215 -1.67 4.37 0.45
N LEU A 216 -0.55 4.34 1.17
CA LEU A 216 -0.31 3.39 2.24
C LEU A 216 -0.93 3.94 3.53
N LEU A 217 -1.91 3.22 4.05
CA LEU A 217 -2.56 3.51 5.32
C LEU A 217 -1.95 2.62 6.39
N HIS A 218 -1.66 3.20 7.55
CA HIS A 218 -1.47 2.46 8.80
C HIS A 218 -2.53 2.89 9.80
N VAL A 219 -3.20 1.92 10.40
CA VAL A 219 -4.30 2.13 11.33
C VAL A 219 -3.91 1.55 12.67
N ARG A 220 -4.19 2.28 13.74
CA ARG A 220 -4.05 1.77 15.11
C ARG A 220 -5.13 2.33 16.03
N PRO A 221 -5.50 1.59 17.09
CA PRO A 221 -6.23 2.15 18.20
C PRO A 221 -5.48 3.33 18.85
N PRO A 222 -6.18 4.19 19.59
CA PRO A 222 -5.58 5.30 20.31
C PRO A 222 -4.68 4.75 21.42
N LEU A 223 -3.54 5.39 21.61
CA LEU A 223 -2.58 5.10 22.66
C LEU A 223 -2.69 6.14 23.76
N ALA A 224 -2.29 5.77 24.98
CA ALA A 224 -2.34 6.68 26.12
C ALA A 224 -1.62 8.02 25.84
N LEU A 225 -0.50 7.97 25.10
CA LEU A 225 0.27 9.17 24.74
C LEU A 225 -0.42 10.08 23.70
N ASP A 226 -1.43 9.62 22.98
CA ASP A 226 -2.14 10.44 21.98
C ASP A 226 -2.96 11.56 22.63
N ILE A 227 -3.26 11.45 23.93
CA ILE A 227 -3.92 12.49 24.74
C ILE A 227 -2.97 13.66 25.04
N LEU A 228 -1.66 13.44 24.91
CA LEU A 228 -0.65 14.45 25.19
C LEU A 228 -0.40 15.33 23.97
N SER A 229 -0.22 16.63 24.20
CA SER A 229 0.28 17.55 23.16
C SER A 229 1.68 17.15 22.68
N PRO A 230 2.14 17.58 21.48
CA PRO A 230 3.47 17.24 20.98
C PRO A 230 4.59 17.57 21.97
N ARG A 231 4.45 18.69 22.69
CA ARG A 231 5.40 19.10 23.73
C ARG A 231 5.36 18.20 24.97
N GLU A 232 4.16 17.83 25.40
CA GLU A 232 3.99 16.89 26.50
C GLU A 232 4.49 15.48 26.13
N GLN A 233 4.30 15.03 24.89
CA GLN A 233 4.87 13.77 24.40
C GLN A 233 6.40 13.79 24.43
N GLN A 234 7.03 14.90 24.01
CA GLN A 234 8.48 15.04 24.07
C GLN A 234 9.01 14.93 25.51
N ILE A 235 8.34 15.59 26.46
CA ILE A 235 8.70 15.53 27.88
C ILE A 235 8.44 14.12 28.44
N ALA A 236 7.28 13.52 28.17
CA ALA A 236 6.92 12.18 28.61
C ALA A 236 7.94 11.13 28.13
N ARG A 237 8.39 11.21 26.87
CA ARG A 237 9.46 10.34 26.33
C ARG A 237 10.75 10.48 27.12
N GLY A 238 11.21 11.71 27.37
CA GLY A 238 12.41 11.94 28.17
C GLY A 238 12.28 11.36 29.59
N LEU A 239 11.10 11.46 30.20
CA LEU A 239 10.82 10.85 31.49
C LEU A 239 10.86 9.31 31.43
N GLY A 240 10.28 8.71 30.39
CA GLY A 240 10.28 7.27 30.15
C GLY A 240 11.67 6.68 29.86
N GLU A 241 12.55 7.46 29.26
CA GLU A 241 13.96 7.12 29.02
C GLU A 241 14.86 7.21 30.26
N GLY A 242 14.32 7.59 31.42
CA GLY A 242 15.12 7.74 32.64
C GLY A 242 15.80 9.11 32.79
N LYS A 243 15.61 10.06 31.85
CA LYS A 243 16.24 11.40 31.95
C LYS A 243 15.74 12.17 33.17
N THR A 244 16.61 12.98 33.76
CA THR A 244 16.25 13.87 34.88
C THR A 244 15.52 15.11 34.38
N PHE A 245 14.74 15.77 35.23
CA PHE A 245 14.05 17.02 34.85
C PHE A 245 15.04 18.09 34.36
N LYS A 246 16.24 18.16 34.96
CA LYS A 246 17.31 19.06 34.52
C LYS A 246 17.79 18.75 33.10
N SER A 247 17.96 17.48 32.77
CA SER A 247 18.35 17.04 31.42
C SER A 247 17.26 17.35 30.39
N ILE A 248 15.99 17.06 30.73
CA ILE A 248 14.85 17.34 29.85
C ILE A 248 14.69 18.84 29.62
N ALA A 249 14.81 19.65 30.68
CA ALA A 249 14.76 21.11 30.63
C ALA A 249 15.81 21.68 29.67
N ARG A 250 17.05 21.21 29.79
CA ARG A 250 18.15 21.58 28.88
C ARG A 250 17.84 21.22 27.43
N ASN A 251 17.38 19.99 27.17
CA ASN A 251 17.08 19.53 25.80
C ASN A 251 15.89 20.25 25.18
N CYS A 252 14.93 20.65 26.02
CA CYS A 252 13.72 21.32 25.59
C CYS A 252 13.88 22.86 25.52
N GLY A 253 14.94 23.43 26.11
CA GLY A 253 15.13 24.88 26.19
C GLY A 253 14.13 25.58 27.11
N ILE A 254 13.74 24.94 28.22
CA ILE A 254 12.77 25.48 29.20
C ILE A 254 13.28 25.34 30.63
N ALA A 255 12.67 26.03 31.59
CA ALA A 255 13.05 25.92 33.00
C ALA A 255 12.69 24.54 33.60
N VAL A 256 13.45 24.12 34.61
CA VAL A 256 13.23 22.85 35.33
C VAL A 256 11.84 22.82 36.00
N SER A 257 11.41 23.95 36.56
CA SER A 257 10.06 24.12 37.13
C SER A 257 8.96 23.94 36.09
N THR A 258 9.17 24.42 34.86
CA THR A 258 8.25 24.22 33.73
C THR A 258 8.15 22.73 33.37
N VAL A 259 9.27 21.99 33.36
CA VAL A 259 9.25 20.53 33.16
C VAL A 259 8.49 19.82 34.27
N ALA A 260 8.70 20.19 35.54
CA ALA A 260 7.96 19.61 36.66
C ALA A 260 6.44 19.84 36.51
N ASN A 261 6.02 21.05 36.15
CA ASN A 261 4.62 21.38 35.90
C ASN A 261 4.04 20.56 34.72
N HIS A 262 4.80 20.41 33.64
CA HIS A 262 4.40 19.53 32.53
C HIS A 262 4.28 18.07 32.99
N ALA A 263 5.23 17.56 33.77
CA ALA A 263 5.20 16.19 34.29
C ALA A 263 3.94 15.93 35.12
N THR A 264 3.57 16.84 36.03
CA THR A 264 2.32 16.72 36.80
C THR A 264 1.08 16.68 35.91
N ARG A 265 1.03 17.53 34.87
CA ARG A 265 -0.09 17.51 33.91
C ARG A 265 -0.12 16.23 33.09
N ILE A 266 1.04 15.71 32.69
CA ILE A 266 1.19 14.45 31.96
C ILE A 266 0.68 13.29 32.82
N TYR A 267 1.15 13.16 34.06
CA TYR A 267 0.70 12.13 34.99
C TYR A 267 -0.82 12.15 35.16
N ARG A 268 -1.40 13.34 35.37
CA ARG A 268 -2.86 13.51 35.46
C ARG A 268 -3.59 13.12 34.17
N LYS A 269 -3.10 13.53 32.99
CA LYS A 269 -3.71 13.21 31.69
C LYS A 269 -3.67 11.71 31.38
N LEU A 270 -2.61 11.03 31.80
CA LEU A 270 -2.43 9.60 31.59
C LEU A 270 -3.05 8.74 32.70
N GLY A 271 -3.56 9.35 33.78
CA GLY A 271 -4.10 8.63 34.93
C GLY A 271 -3.06 7.81 35.70
N VAL A 272 -1.78 8.15 35.57
CA VAL A 272 -0.66 7.46 36.24
C VAL A 272 -0.14 8.31 37.39
N TYR A 273 0.27 7.65 38.46
CA TYR A 273 0.74 8.31 39.70
C TYR A 273 2.24 8.15 39.90
N ARG A 274 2.84 7.17 39.23
CA ARG A 274 4.26 6.85 39.37
C ARG A 274 5.01 6.89 38.05
N ARG A 275 6.33 7.11 38.15
CA ARG A 275 7.21 7.14 36.98
C ARG A 275 7.24 5.77 36.28
N GLU A 276 7.19 4.70 37.04
CA GLU A 276 7.18 3.32 36.54
C GLU A 276 5.92 3.05 35.71
N GLU A 277 4.77 3.55 36.17
CA GLU A 277 3.50 3.47 35.45
C GLU A 277 3.54 4.28 34.13
N LEU A 278 4.19 5.45 34.14
CA LEU A 278 4.46 6.21 32.91
C LEU A 278 5.37 5.43 31.95
N VAL A 279 6.43 4.80 32.45
CA VAL A 279 7.33 3.97 31.62
C VAL A 279 6.55 2.83 30.99
N GLU A 280 5.65 2.19 31.72
CA GLU A 280 4.81 1.11 31.21
C GLU A 280 3.80 1.61 30.16
N ALA A 281 3.17 2.76 30.39
CA ALA A 281 2.31 3.42 29.40
C ALA A 281 3.07 3.80 28.11
N ILE A 282 4.36 4.16 28.21
CA ILE A 282 5.22 4.44 27.06
C ILE A 282 5.64 3.16 26.33
N ARG A 283 5.91 2.07 27.07
CA ARG A 283 6.28 0.76 26.49
C ARG A 283 5.14 0.15 25.70
N SER A 284 3.94 0.14 26.28
CA SER A 284 2.72 -0.32 25.61
C SER A 284 2.35 0.54 24.39
N SER A 285 2.79 1.80 24.34
CA SER A 285 2.65 2.67 23.17
C SER A 285 3.75 2.50 22.11
N GLY A 286 4.59 1.47 22.20
CA GLY A 286 5.36 0.94 21.06
C GLY A 286 6.51 1.84 20.56
N LEU A 287 6.88 2.86 21.31
CA LEU A 287 7.96 3.79 20.96
C LEU A 287 9.29 3.30 21.52
N ARG A 288 9.94 2.37 20.83
CA ARG A 288 11.41 2.19 20.91
C ARG A 288 12.05 2.78 19.66
N GLN A 289 12.80 3.86 19.81
CA GLN A 289 13.97 4.13 18.98
C GLN A 289 15.13 4.31 19.97
N GLY A 290 16.19 3.51 19.91
CA GLY A 290 17.10 3.44 18.77
C GLY A 290 18.20 4.44 19.08
N SER A 291 19.12 4.02 19.95
CA SER A 291 20.36 4.73 20.28
C SER A 291 21.27 4.85 19.08
#